data_AF-A0A2Y9E9V6-F1
#
_entry.id   AF-A0A2Y9E9V6-F1
#
_cell.length_a   1.000
_cell.length_b   1.000
_cell.length_c   1.000
_cell.angle_alpha   90.00
_cell.angle_beta   90.00
_cell.angle_gamma   90.00
#
_symmetry.space_group_name_H-M   'P 1'
#
loop_
_entity.id
_entity.type
_entity.pdbx_description
1 polymer ?
#
loop_
_entity_poly.entity_id
_entity_poly.type
_entity_poly.pdbx_seq_one_letter_code
_entity_poly.pdbx_strand_id
1 'polypeptide(L)'
;MAQGQCKFQAKKPGKSKAAAAASERNRGPRKGGRVIAPKKARVVQQRKLKKDLEVGIRKKIEHDVVMKASSSLPKKLALLQAAGKKKEMASAKTSS
;
A
#
# COMPACT_ATOMS: atom_id res chain seq x y z
N MET A 1 -0.28 -42.13 48.80
CA MET A 1 1.02 -41.95 48.12
C MET A 1 0.93 -40.70 47.26
N ALA A 2 1.88 -39.78 47.45
CA ALA A 2 1.87 -38.41 46.98
C ALA A 2 1.89 -38.26 45.44
N GLN A 3 1.39 -37.09 44.99
CA GLN A 3 1.28 -36.60 43.63
C GLN A 3 2.52 -36.88 42.76
N GLY A 4 2.28 -37.36 41.54
CA GLY A 4 3.30 -37.48 40.50
C GLY A 4 3.80 -36.10 40.08
N GLN A 5 5.12 -35.91 40.16
CA GLN A 5 5.81 -34.71 39.71
C GLN A 5 5.60 -34.50 38.20
N CYS A 6 4.89 -33.42 37.81
CA CYS A 6 4.93 -32.94 36.45
C CYS A 6 6.36 -32.48 36.13
N LYS A 7 7.09 -33.30 35.35
CA LYS A 7 8.42 -32.98 34.84
C LYS A 7 8.32 -31.79 33.88
N PHE A 8 8.40 -30.58 34.43
CA PHE A 8 8.70 -29.40 33.64
C PHE A 8 10.16 -29.47 33.20
N GLN A 9 10.38 -29.93 31.97
CA GLN A 9 11.64 -29.68 31.27
C GLN A 9 11.36 -29.22 29.85
N ALA A 10 11.53 -27.91 29.64
CA ALA A 10 12.13 -27.39 28.42
C ALA A 10 12.72 -26.00 28.71
N LYS A 11 14.02 -25.94 29.00
CA LYS A 11 14.79 -24.69 28.89
C LYS A 11 15.69 -24.74 27.65
N LYS A 12 15.20 -24.02 26.62
CA LYS A 12 15.90 -23.15 25.64
C LYS A 12 16.81 -23.86 24.60
N PRO A 13 16.98 -23.32 23.37
CA PRO A 13 17.71 -22.06 23.18
C PRO A 13 16.99 -21.05 22.28
N GLY A 14 17.14 -19.77 22.62
CA GLY A 14 16.94 -18.71 21.64
C GLY A 14 17.94 -18.89 20.52
N LYS A 15 17.46 -19.09 19.29
CA LYS A 15 18.17 -18.87 18.03
C LYS A 15 17.17 -18.91 16.88
N SER A 16 17.16 -17.80 16.16
CA SER A 16 16.66 -17.62 14.79
C SER A 16 15.13 -17.48 14.58
N LYS A 17 14.76 -16.25 14.21
CA LYS A 17 13.52 -15.90 13.49
C LYS A 17 13.32 -16.78 12.23
N ALA A 18 14.40 -17.35 11.69
CA ALA A 18 14.41 -18.28 10.57
C ALA A 18 13.83 -19.68 10.90
N ALA A 19 14.09 -20.24 12.08
CA ALA A 19 13.53 -21.54 12.49
C ALA A 19 12.01 -21.48 12.72
N ALA A 20 11.51 -20.35 13.24
CA ALA A 20 10.07 -20.11 13.36
C ALA A 20 9.39 -20.04 11.98
N ALA A 21 10.00 -19.33 11.02
CA ALA A 21 9.49 -19.24 9.65
C ALA A 21 9.55 -20.58 8.88
N ALA A 22 10.54 -21.44 9.16
CA ALA A 22 10.62 -22.78 8.60
C ALA A 22 9.56 -23.73 9.21
N SER A 23 9.25 -23.60 10.51
CA SER A 23 8.17 -24.36 11.15
C SER A 23 6.79 -23.98 10.59
N GLU A 24 6.55 -22.70 10.28
CA GLU A 24 5.27 -22.28 9.69
C GLU A 24 5.00 -22.85 8.30
N ARG A 25 6.04 -23.06 7.49
CA ARG A 25 5.89 -23.67 6.14
C ARG A 25 5.60 -25.17 6.19
N ASN A 26 6.00 -25.84 7.27
CA ASN A 26 5.79 -27.28 7.48
C ASN A 26 4.55 -27.58 8.35
N ARG A 27 3.96 -26.55 8.97
CA ARG A 27 2.67 -26.69 9.64
C ARG A 27 1.62 -26.76 8.55
N GLY A 28 1.08 -27.95 8.36
CA GLY A 28 -0.15 -28.14 7.59
C GLY A 28 -1.24 -27.16 8.03
N PRO A 29 -2.30 -26.99 7.22
CA PRO A 29 -3.31 -25.97 7.43
C PRO A 29 -3.75 -25.91 8.89
N ARG A 30 -3.48 -24.76 9.54
CA ARG A 30 -3.83 -24.56 10.95
C ARG A 30 -5.34 -24.73 11.13
N LYS A 31 -5.81 -25.01 12.35
CA LYS A 31 -7.26 -25.09 12.64
C LYS A 31 -7.95 -23.81 12.12
N GLY A 32 -8.89 -23.95 11.18
CA GLY A 32 -9.57 -22.84 10.48
C GLY A 32 -8.92 -22.39 9.15
N GLY A 33 -7.75 -22.93 8.81
CA GLY A 33 -7.05 -22.70 7.54
C GLY A 33 -7.73 -23.44 6.40
N ARG A 34 -8.32 -22.68 5.47
CA ARG A 34 -8.99 -23.26 4.30
C ARG A 34 -7.95 -23.83 3.35
N VAL A 35 -7.88 -25.17 3.28
CA VAL A 35 -7.03 -25.88 2.32
C VAL A 35 -7.67 -25.76 0.95
N ILE A 36 -7.13 -24.90 0.10
CA ILE A 36 -7.60 -24.79 -1.27
C ILE A 36 -6.94 -25.93 -2.05
N ALA A 37 -7.75 -26.86 -2.56
CA ALA A 37 -7.25 -27.90 -3.45
C ALA A 37 -6.43 -27.29 -4.60
N PRO A 38 -5.31 -27.90 -5.04
CA PRO A 38 -4.42 -27.32 -6.03
C PRO A 38 -5.13 -26.83 -7.31
N LYS A 39 -6.15 -27.58 -7.76
CA LYS A 39 -6.99 -27.20 -8.92
C LYS A 39 -7.78 -25.90 -8.68
N LYS A 40 -8.27 -25.67 -7.47
CA LYS A 40 -8.99 -24.44 -7.08
C LYS A 40 -8.02 -23.28 -6.79
N ALA A 41 -6.77 -23.56 -6.42
CA ALA A 41 -5.74 -22.54 -6.22
C ALA A 41 -5.43 -21.82 -7.54
N ARG A 42 -5.30 -22.56 -8.65
CA ARG A 42 -5.12 -21.98 -10.00
C ARG A 42 -6.27 -21.05 -10.39
N VAL A 43 -7.51 -21.48 -10.15
CA VAL A 43 -8.70 -20.67 -10.43
C VAL A 43 -8.75 -19.40 -9.56
N VAL A 44 -8.37 -19.50 -8.28
CA VAL A 44 -8.29 -18.34 -7.39
C VAL A 44 -7.21 -17.35 -7.84
N GLN A 45 -6.03 -17.83 -8.22
CA GLN A 45 -4.97 -16.97 -8.77
C GLN A 45 -5.42 -16.27 -10.05
N GLN A 46 -6.03 -16.99 -10.99
CA GLN A 46 -6.58 -16.40 -12.21
C GLN A 46 -7.65 -15.34 -11.92
N ARG A 47 -8.53 -15.59 -10.95
CA ARG A 47 -9.54 -14.60 -10.53
C ARG A 47 -8.92 -13.34 -9.92
N LYS A 48 -7.85 -13.48 -9.13
CA LYS A 48 -7.12 -12.33 -8.58
C LYS A 48 -6.49 -11.52 -9.70
N LEU A 49 -5.71 -12.18 -10.57
CA LEU A 49 -5.08 -11.54 -11.73
C LEU A 49 -6.11 -10.82 -12.62
N LYS A 50 -7.25 -11.46 -12.91
CA LYS A 50 -8.33 -10.84 -13.70
C LYS A 50 -8.85 -9.56 -13.04
N LYS A 51 -9.14 -9.59 -11.74
CA LYS A 51 -9.62 -8.41 -10.99
C LYS A 51 -8.59 -7.29 -10.94
N ASP A 52 -7.33 -7.64 -10.68
CA ASP A 52 -6.26 -6.65 -10.56
C ASP A 52 -6.02 -5.92 -11.89
N LEU A 53 -6.05 -6.66 -13.00
CA LEU A 53 -5.96 -6.09 -14.35
C LEU A 53 -7.17 -5.24 -14.71
N GLU A 54 -8.40 -5.70 -14.43
CA GLU A 54 -9.62 -4.92 -14.67
C GLU A 54 -9.59 -3.57 -13.95
N VAL A 55 -9.22 -3.56 -12.66
CA VAL A 55 -9.11 -2.34 -11.87
C VAL A 55 -7.99 -1.44 -12.40
N GLY A 56 -6.84 -2.00 -12.76
CA GLY A 56 -5.71 -1.24 -13.31
C GLY A 56 -6.05 -0.56 -14.64
N ILE A 57 -6.73 -1.28 -15.55
CA ILE A 57 -7.15 -0.75 -16.85
C ILE A 57 -8.15 0.39 -16.67
N ARG A 58 -9.17 0.21 -15.83
CA ARG A 58 -10.17 1.27 -15.54
C ARG A 58 -9.49 2.54 -15.04
N LYS A 59 -8.62 2.42 -14.03
CA LYS A 59 -7.86 3.55 -13.46
C LYS A 59 -7.01 4.27 -14.52
N LYS A 60 -6.35 3.51 -15.40
CA LYS A 60 -5.50 4.10 -16.44
C LYS A 60 -6.32 4.84 -17.50
N ILE A 61 -7.43 4.26 -17.95
CA ILE A 61 -8.35 4.92 -18.88
C ILE A 61 -8.90 6.21 -18.27
N GLU A 62 -9.41 6.15 -17.04
CA GLU A 62 -9.94 7.31 -16.33
C GLU A 62 -8.88 8.42 -16.22
N HIS A 63 -7.67 8.08 -15.79
CA HIS A 63 -6.55 9.02 -15.71
C HIS A 63 -6.24 9.66 -17.07
N ASP A 64 -6.08 8.84 -18.11
CA ASP A 64 -5.67 9.32 -19.44
C ASP A 64 -6.75 10.21 -20.07
N VAL A 65 -8.03 9.85 -19.89
CA VAL A 65 -9.17 10.69 -20.30
C VAL A 65 -9.17 12.02 -19.53
N VAL A 66 -8.97 11.99 -18.22
CA VAL A 66 -8.92 13.22 -17.39
C VAL A 66 -7.74 14.10 -17.78
N MET A 67 -6.55 13.53 -18.03
CA MET A 67 -5.37 14.28 -18.47
C MET A 67 -5.57 14.88 -19.86
N LYS A 68 -6.16 14.13 -20.80
CA LYS A 68 -6.50 14.63 -22.13
C LYS A 68 -7.50 15.77 -22.06
N ALA A 69 -8.55 15.62 -21.25
CA ALA A 69 -9.53 16.69 -21.04
C ALA A 69 -8.90 17.93 -20.38
N SER A 70 -8.07 17.74 -19.34
CA SER A 70 -7.41 18.82 -18.61
C SER A 70 -6.39 19.59 -19.45
N SER A 71 -5.72 18.90 -20.39
CA SER A 71 -4.77 19.54 -21.33
C SER A 71 -5.46 20.19 -22.52
N SER A 72 -6.64 19.70 -22.94
CA SER A 72 -7.45 20.34 -23.98
C SER A 72 -8.15 21.62 -23.51
N LEU A 73 -8.38 21.76 -22.19
CA LEU A 73 -8.85 23.00 -21.62
C LEU A 73 -7.68 23.99 -21.55
N PRO A 74 -7.86 25.25 -22.01
CA PRO A 74 -6.85 26.27 -21.80
C PRO A 74 -6.54 26.35 -20.30
N LYS A 75 -5.24 26.43 -19.95
CA LYS A 75 -4.75 26.58 -18.57
C LYS A 75 -5.72 27.46 -17.80
N LYS A 76 -6.34 26.93 -16.74
CA LYS A 76 -7.20 27.72 -15.85
C LYS A 76 -6.42 28.98 -15.52
N LEU A 77 -6.89 30.10 -16.07
CA LEU A 77 -6.26 31.39 -15.86
C LEU A 77 -6.28 31.59 -14.35
N ALA A 78 -5.11 31.50 -13.72
CA ALA A 78 -4.96 31.93 -12.36
C ALA A 78 -5.32 33.41 -12.41
N LEU A 79 -6.49 33.77 -11.91
CA LEU A 79 -6.84 35.16 -11.70
C LEU A 79 -5.75 35.70 -10.78
N LEU A 80 -4.85 36.49 -11.37
CA LEU A 80 -3.85 37.23 -10.63
C LEU A 80 -4.65 38.06 -9.63
N GLN A 81 -4.52 37.76 -8.33
CA GLN A 81 -4.98 38.66 -7.29
C GLN A 81 -4.22 39.97 -7.51
N ALA A 82 -4.88 40.94 -8.14
CA ALA A 82 -4.32 42.27 -8.32
C ALA A 82 -4.07 42.83 -6.93
N ALA A 83 -2.80 43.09 -6.61
CA ALA A 83 -2.44 43.79 -5.39
C ALA A 83 -3.24 45.09 -5.35
N GLY A 84 -4.21 45.15 -4.44
CA GLY A 84 -5.03 46.33 -4.22
C GLY A 84 -4.11 47.51 -4.00
N LYS A 85 -4.27 48.54 -4.84
CA LYS A 85 -3.60 49.83 -4.70
C LYS A 85 -3.73 50.30 -3.25
N LYS A 86 -2.63 50.29 -2.51
CA LYS A 86 -2.37 51.29 -1.49
C LYS A 86 -1.16 52.09 -1.93
N LYS A 87 -1.49 53.25 -2.51
CA LYS A 87 -0.82 54.54 -2.36
C LYS A 87 0.28 54.49 -1.30
N GLU A 88 1.53 54.74 -1.69
CA GLU A 88 2.33 55.90 -1.24
C GLU A 88 3.84 55.70 -1.46
N MET A 89 4.48 56.83 -1.80
CA MET A 89 5.91 57.13 -1.86
C MET A 89 6.81 56.41 -2.86
N ALA A 90 7.11 57.17 -3.91
CA ALA A 90 8.44 57.23 -4.48
C ALA A 90 9.47 57.67 -3.42
N SER A 91 10.50 56.86 -3.21
CA SER A 91 11.88 57.33 -2.98
C SER A 91 12.82 56.24 -3.52
N ALA A 92 13.39 56.48 -4.71
CA ALA A 92 14.71 57.06 -4.89
C ALA A 92 15.86 56.10 -4.50
N LYS A 93 16.37 55.42 -5.54
CA LYS A 93 17.80 55.28 -5.91
C LYS A 93 18.83 54.93 -4.82
N THR A 94 19.39 53.73 -4.98
CA THR A 94 20.83 53.38 -5.07
C THR A 94 21.90 54.31 -4.45
N SER A 95 22.87 53.62 -3.81
CA SER A 95 24.31 53.92 -3.65
C SER A 95 24.78 54.98 -2.65
N SER A 96 25.26 54.54 -1.48
CA SER A 96 26.67 54.54 -1.06
C SER A 96 26.81 53.85 0.30
#